data_AF-A0A1Y0H5P0-F1
#
_entry.id   AF-A0A1Y0H5P0-F1
#
_cell.length_a   1.000
_cell.length_b   1.000
_cell.length_c   1.000
_cell.angle_alpha   90.00
_cell.angle_beta   90.00
_cell.angle_gamma   90.00
#
_symmetry.space_group_name_H-M   'P 1'
#
loop_
_entity.id
_entity.type
_entity.pdbx_description
1 polymer ?
#
loop_
_entity_poly.entity_id
_entity_poly.type
_entity_poly.pdbx_seq_one_letter_code
_entity_poly.pdbx_strand_id
1 'polypeptide(L)'
;QGGTTLRTARCPEFRERAGREQAIQVLRDNEIDGLVVIGGDGSLTGARAIHEEFAFPVMGVPGSIDNDIAGTDYSIGFDTAVNTALQAVDKIRDTAYSHERVFVVEVMGRANGFIALEVALSGGAEAVLIPEIPFSSSKSATTSNKPEFAANAPRSSSLPKEPRAPAMSKISSTKHRV
;
A
#
# COMPACT_ATOMS: atom_id res chain seq x y z
N GLN A 1 15.72 2.61 12.45
CA GLN A 1 15.57 4.00 11.94
C GLN A 1 14.80 3.93 10.63
N GLY A 2 13.96 4.91 10.32
CA GLY A 2 13.23 4.95 9.04
C GLY A 2 14.13 5.39 7.88
N GLY A 3 13.77 5.00 6.66
CA GLY A 3 14.55 5.30 5.44
C GLY A 3 15.76 4.37 5.25
N THR A 4 16.69 4.76 4.38
CA THR A 4 17.92 4.01 4.10
C THR A 4 19.15 4.92 4.15
N THR A 5 20.19 4.50 4.87
CA THR A 5 21.49 5.19 4.93
C THR A 5 22.18 5.23 3.56
N LEU A 6 21.95 4.23 2.72
CA LEU A 6 22.53 4.10 1.38
C LEU A 6 21.87 5.03 0.35
N ARG A 7 20.78 5.70 0.73
CA ARG A 7 19.94 6.54 -0.14
C ARG A 7 19.32 5.75 -1.29
N THR A 8 18.48 6.43 -2.07
CA THR A 8 17.83 5.88 -3.27
C THR A 8 17.78 6.96 -4.35
N ALA A 9 18.00 6.59 -5.60
CA ALA A 9 17.84 7.48 -6.75
C ALA A 9 17.12 6.75 -7.88
N ARG A 10 16.40 7.50 -8.72
CA ARG A 10 15.89 6.96 -9.99
C ARG A 10 17.04 6.95 -11.00
N CYS A 11 17.22 5.85 -11.72
CA CYS A 11 18.22 5.71 -12.78
C CYS A 11 17.54 5.18 -14.05
N PRO A 12 17.02 6.07 -14.93
CA PRO A 12 16.44 5.68 -16.21
C PRO A 12 17.42 4.94 -17.13
N GLU A 13 18.70 5.30 -17.07
CA GLU A 13 19.78 4.74 -17.87
C GLU A 13 19.95 3.24 -17.62
N PHE A 14 19.59 2.76 -16.43
CA PHE A 14 19.63 1.35 -16.06
C PHE A 14 18.63 0.47 -16.85
N ARG A 15 17.66 1.09 -17.53
CA ARG A 15 16.75 0.39 -18.45
C ARG A 15 17.47 -0.05 -19.72
N GLU A 16 18.52 0.65 -20.10
CA GLU A 16 19.33 0.32 -21.27
C GLU A 16 20.46 -0.64 -20.87
N ARG A 17 20.80 -1.56 -21.78
CA ARG A 17 21.89 -2.52 -21.57
C ARG A 17 23.21 -1.80 -21.28
N ALA A 18 23.50 -0.72 -21.99
CA ALA A 18 24.71 0.08 -21.79
C ALA A 18 24.85 0.61 -20.35
N GLY A 19 23.73 1.00 -19.71
CA GLY A 19 23.74 1.42 -18.31
C GLY A 19 24.04 0.27 -17.34
N ARG A 20 23.54 -0.94 -17.65
CA ARG A 20 23.84 -2.15 -16.86
C ARG A 20 25.28 -2.63 -17.04
N GLU A 21 25.83 -2.52 -18.24
CA GLU A 21 27.25 -2.85 -18.51
C GLU A 21 28.18 -1.97 -17.68
N GLN A 22 27.90 -0.66 -17.60
CA GLN A 22 28.65 0.25 -16.73
C GLN A 22 28.55 -0.17 -15.26
N ALA A 23 27.37 -0.54 -14.79
CA ALA A 23 27.18 -0.99 -13.42
C ALA A 23 27.98 -2.27 -13.11
N ILE A 24 27.95 -3.26 -14.00
CA ILE A 24 28.73 -4.49 -13.84
C ILE A 24 30.23 -4.22 -13.85
N GLN A 25 30.71 -3.31 -14.69
CA GLN A 25 32.12 -2.94 -14.69
C GLN A 25 32.52 -2.37 -13.33
N VAL A 26 31.72 -1.46 -12.77
CA VAL A 26 31.96 -0.91 -11.42
C VAL A 26 31.97 -2.02 -10.36
N LEU A 27 31.03 -2.98 -10.42
CA LEU A 27 31.02 -4.11 -9.47
C LEU A 27 32.30 -4.94 -9.55
N ARG A 28 32.78 -5.24 -10.78
CA ARG A 28 34.00 -6.01 -11.00
C ARG A 28 35.26 -5.26 -10.59
N ASP A 29 35.36 -3.97 -10.90
CA ASP A 29 36.49 -3.11 -10.54
C ASP A 29 36.66 -2.98 -9.03
N ASN A 30 35.56 -3.16 -8.27
CA ASN A 30 35.55 -3.15 -6.81
C ASN A 30 35.57 -4.55 -6.19
N GLU A 31 35.83 -5.61 -6.99
CA GLU A 31 35.92 -7.00 -6.52
C GLU A 31 34.66 -7.47 -5.76
N ILE A 32 33.48 -7.06 -6.23
CA ILE A 32 32.20 -7.45 -5.64
C ILE A 32 31.73 -8.74 -6.30
N ASP A 33 31.50 -9.78 -5.49
CA ASP A 33 31.07 -11.11 -5.96
C ASP A 33 29.55 -11.29 -6.10
N GLY A 34 28.77 -10.39 -5.49
CA GLY A 34 27.32 -10.51 -5.50
C GLY A 34 26.62 -9.22 -5.09
N LEU A 35 25.37 -9.08 -5.53
CA LEU A 35 24.57 -7.88 -5.32
C LEU A 35 23.25 -8.22 -4.61
N VAL A 36 23.03 -7.62 -3.44
CA VAL A 36 21.72 -7.66 -2.77
C VAL A 36 20.97 -6.38 -3.08
N VAL A 37 19.80 -6.51 -3.73
CA VAL A 37 18.96 -5.39 -4.13
C VAL A 37 17.72 -5.33 -3.25
N ILE A 38 17.58 -4.26 -2.48
CA ILE A 38 16.41 -4.00 -1.64
C ILE A 38 15.57 -2.92 -2.31
N GLY A 39 14.31 -3.22 -2.65
CA GLY A 39 13.43 -2.22 -3.27
C GLY A 39 12.13 -2.79 -3.82
N GLY A 40 11.46 -1.96 -4.62
CA GLY A 40 10.22 -2.31 -5.31
C GLY A 40 10.44 -3.03 -6.64
N ASP A 41 9.34 -3.29 -7.35
CA ASP A 41 9.32 -4.03 -8.63
C ASP A 41 10.36 -3.55 -9.67
N GLY A 42 10.51 -2.23 -9.83
CA GLY A 42 11.50 -1.67 -10.75
C GLY A 42 12.95 -2.01 -10.39
N SER A 43 13.29 -2.06 -9.10
CA SER A 43 14.62 -2.44 -8.63
C SER A 43 14.87 -3.93 -8.84
N LEU A 44 13.88 -4.77 -8.56
CA LEU A 44 13.97 -6.21 -8.74
C LEU A 44 14.05 -6.60 -10.22
N THR A 45 13.35 -5.86 -11.08
CA THR A 45 13.46 -6.00 -12.55
C THR A 45 14.89 -5.71 -13.02
N GLY A 46 15.51 -4.64 -12.52
CA GLY A 46 16.91 -4.32 -12.83
C GLY A 46 17.89 -5.39 -12.33
N ALA A 47 17.66 -5.93 -11.13
CA ALA A 47 18.45 -7.02 -10.57
C ALA A 47 18.36 -8.29 -11.44
N ARG A 48 17.15 -8.67 -11.87
CA ARG A 48 16.94 -9.80 -12.78
C ARG A 48 17.69 -9.60 -14.09
N ALA A 49 17.59 -8.42 -14.71
CA ALA A 49 18.29 -8.12 -15.96
C ALA A 49 19.81 -8.24 -15.83
N ILE A 50 20.40 -7.81 -14.71
CA ILE A 50 21.83 -8.02 -14.44
C ILE A 50 22.19 -9.51 -14.47
N HIS A 51 21.40 -10.33 -13.77
CA HIS A 51 21.68 -11.75 -13.69
C HIS A 51 21.55 -12.44 -15.04
N GLU A 52 20.47 -12.17 -15.77
CA GLU A 52 20.20 -12.77 -17.08
C GLU A 52 21.25 -12.39 -18.14
N GLU A 53 21.75 -11.14 -18.11
CA GLU A 53 22.68 -10.64 -19.14
C GLU A 53 24.15 -10.95 -18.83
N PHE A 54 24.53 -10.97 -17.55
CA PHE A 54 25.94 -11.03 -17.14
C PHE A 54 26.28 -12.23 -16.24
N ALA A 55 25.30 -13.10 -15.94
CA ALA A 55 25.43 -14.22 -15.01
C ALA A 55 25.96 -13.80 -13.63
N PHE A 56 25.75 -12.54 -13.23
CA PHE A 56 26.22 -12.01 -11.96
C PHE A 56 25.29 -12.44 -10.83
N PRO A 57 25.78 -12.91 -9.67
CA PRO A 57 24.93 -13.33 -8.56
C PRO A 57 24.14 -12.16 -7.97
N VAL A 58 22.80 -12.28 -7.94
CA VAL A 58 21.91 -11.27 -7.37
C VAL A 58 20.90 -11.88 -6.42
N MET A 59 20.54 -11.15 -5.37
CA MET A 59 19.44 -11.47 -4.48
C MET A 59 18.51 -10.27 -4.33
N GLY A 60 17.22 -10.46 -4.62
CA GLY A 60 16.18 -9.45 -4.47
C GLY A 60 15.49 -9.52 -3.11
N VAL A 61 15.32 -8.39 -2.44
CA VAL A 61 14.59 -8.27 -1.18
C VAL A 61 13.44 -7.28 -1.36
N PRO A 62 12.17 -7.70 -1.14
CA PRO A 62 11.00 -6.86 -1.37
C PRO A 62 10.91 -5.72 -0.34
N GLY A 63 11.25 -4.51 -0.76
CA GLY A 63 11.21 -3.29 0.05
C GLY A 63 10.31 -2.24 -0.59
N SER A 64 9.03 -2.26 -0.22
CA SER A 64 8.00 -1.34 -0.73
C SER A 64 6.91 -1.17 0.33
N ILE A 65 6.29 0.00 0.39
CA ILE A 65 5.08 0.19 1.19
C ILE A 65 3.84 -0.30 0.46
N ASP A 66 3.87 -0.40 -0.86
CA ASP A 66 2.67 -0.59 -1.69
C ASP A 66 2.16 -2.05 -1.70
N ASN A 67 2.93 -2.98 -1.12
CA ASN A 67 2.67 -4.44 -1.13
C ASN A 67 2.36 -5.02 -2.51
N ASP A 68 3.08 -4.54 -3.53
CA ASP A 68 2.80 -4.78 -4.94
C ASP A 68 3.85 -5.67 -5.63
N ILE A 69 4.55 -6.50 -4.85
CA ILE A 69 5.67 -7.33 -5.34
C ILE A 69 5.22 -8.78 -5.42
N ALA A 70 5.26 -9.36 -6.62
CA ALA A 70 4.94 -10.76 -6.84
C ALA A 70 5.96 -11.69 -6.15
N GLY A 71 5.46 -12.82 -5.61
CA GLY A 71 6.30 -13.81 -4.93
C GLY A 71 6.44 -13.61 -3.43
N THR A 72 5.83 -12.58 -2.86
CA THR A 72 5.67 -12.40 -1.42
C THR A 72 4.24 -11.95 -1.10
N ASP A 73 3.70 -12.39 0.03
CA ASP A 73 2.43 -11.87 0.55
C ASP A 73 2.60 -10.49 1.19
N TYR A 74 3.81 -10.21 1.71
CA TYR A 74 4.13 -8.97 2.41
C TYR A 74 5.48 -8.39 1.96
N SER A 75 5.54 -7.09 1.72
CA SER A 75 6.78 -6.34 1.49
C SER A 75 7.24 -5.58 2.75
N ILE A 76 8.55 -5.42 2.88
CA ILE A 76 9.14 -4.66 3.98
C ILE A 76 8.70 -3.20 3.87
N GLY A 77 8.05 -2.71 4.92
CA GLY A 77 7.52 -1.35 5.02
C GLY A 77 5.99 -1.28 4.94
N PHE A 78 5.31 -2.31 4.44
CA PHE A 78 3.84 -2.33 4.35
C PHE A 78 3.17 -2.19 5.72
N ASP A 79 3.48 -3.06 6.68
CA ASP A 79 2.91 -3.02 8.03
C ASP A 79 3.16 -1.68 8.74
N THR A 80 4.37 -1.13 8.60
CA THR A 80 4.69 0.19 9.17
C THR A 80 3.86 1.30 8.52
N ALA A 81 3.63 1.24 7.21
CA ALA A 81 2.78 2.21 6.51
C ALA A 81 1.32 2.12 6.96
N VAL A 82 0.78 0.90 7.11
CA VAL A 82 -0.58 0.64 7.62
C VAL A 82 -0.74 1.21 9.03
N ASN A 83 0.16 0.87 9.94
CA ASN A 83 0.11 1.37 11.32
C ASN A 83 0.25 2.90 11.39
N THR A 84 1.06 3.50 10.52
CA THR A 84 1.19 4.97 10.45
C THR A 84 -0.11 5.63 9.99
N ALA A 85 -0.75 5.07 8.98
CA ALA A 85 -2.05 5.55 8.49
C ALA A 85 -3.16 5.36 9.54
N LEU A 86 -3.18 4.22 10.25
CA LEU A 86 -4.13 3.98 11.34
C LEU A 86 -4.00 5.00 12.46
N GLN A 87 -2.77 5.30 12.90
CA GLN A 87 -2.55 6.34 13.93
C GLN A 87 -3.05 7.72 13.49
N ALA A 88 -3.01 8.04 12.19
CA ALA A 88 -3.56 9.28 11.68
C ALA A 88 -5.11 9.24 11.66
N VAL A 89 -5.69 8.12 11.23
CA VAL A 89 -7.15 7.90 11.23
C VAL A 89 -7.71 7.99 12.65
N ASP A 90 -7.08 7.38 13.64
CA ASP A 90 -7.53 7.41 15.04
C ASP A 90 -7.60 8.84 15.58
N LYS A 91 -6.58 9.67 15.31
CA LYS A 91 -6.57 11.08 15.70
C LYS A 91 -7.69 11.88 15.04
N ILE A 92 -7.99 11.58 13.77
CA ILE A 92 -9.09 12.24 13.06
C ILE A 92 -10.44 11.79 13.65
N ARG A 93 -10.58 10.50 13.97
CA ARG A 93 -11.81 9.90 14.49
C ARG A 93 -12.27 10.53 15.81
N ASP A 94 -11.35 10.85 16.72
CA ASP A 94 -11.68 11.52 17.99
C ASP A 94 -12.42 12.86 17.76
N THR A 95 -12.01 13.60 16.73
CA THR A 95 -12.66 14.87 16.36
C THR A 95 -13.97 14.66 15.60
N ALA A 96 -14.07 13.57 14.83
CA ALA A 96 -15.26 13.22 14.06
C ALA A 96 -16.45 12.89 14.96
N TYR A 97 -16.21 12.15 16.04
CA TYR A 97 -17.23 11.79 17.02
C TYR A 97 -17.78 13.00 17.77
N SER A 98 -16.93 14.01 18.01
CA SER A 98 -17.29 15.21 18.76
C SER A 98 -18.16 16.20 17.96
N HIS A 99 -18.10 16.14 16.62
CA HIS A 99 -18.76 17.13 15.75
C HIS A 99 -19.67 16.52 14.67
N GLU A 100 -19.95 15.21 14.72
CA GLU A 100 -20.78 14.49 13.75
C GLU A 100 -20.36 14.75 12.29
N ARG A 101 -19.05 14.68 12.01
CA ARG A 101 -18.48 14.97 10.68
C ARG A 101 -18.07 13.70 9.95
N VAL A 102 -18.21 13.73 8.63
CA VAL A 102 -17.68 12.70 7.73
C VAL A 102 -16.29 13.12 7.26
N PHE A 103 -15.32 12.21 7.37
CA PHE A 103 -13.98 12.43 6.85
C PHE A 103 -13.68 11.54 5.66
N VAL A 104 -12.95 12.10 4.70
CA VAL A 104 -12.34 11.34 3.60
C VAL A 104 -10.84 11.33 3.86
N VAL A 105 -10.25 10.14 3.98
CA VAL A 105 -8.84 9.95 4.25
C VAL A 105 -8.19 9.28 3.05
N GLU A 106 -7.19 9.96 2.48
CA GLU A 106 -6.39 9.42 1.39
C GLU A 106 -5.14 8.73 1.94
N VAL A 107 -4.84 7.53 1.44
CA VAL A 107 -3.63 6.77 1.81
C VAL A 107 -2.78 6.44 0.58
N MET A 108 -1.50 6.15 0.82
CA MET A 108 -0.57 5.68 -0.22
C MET A 108 -0.93 4.25 -0.70
N GLY A 109 -0.27 3.75 -1.74
CA GLY A 109 -0.55 2.43 -2.33
C GLY A 109 -0.37 2.36 -3.86
N ARG A 110 0.01 3.48 -4.50
CA ARG A 110 0.18 3.61 -5.97
C ARG A 110 -1.09 3.22 -6.73
N ALA A 111 -1.10 2.04 -7.34
CA ALA A 111 -2.19 1.54 -8.18
C ALA A 111 -2.90 0.37 -7.50
N ASN A 112 -2.60 0.13 -6.23
CA ASN A 112 -3.09 -0.98 -5.43
C ASN A 112 -3.82 -0.45 -4.19
N GLY A 113 -4.78 -1.24 -3.74
CA GLY A 113 -5.68 -0.93 -2.63
C GLY A 113 -5.24 -1.52 -1.29
N PHE A 114 -4.13 -2.24 -1.20
CA PHE A 114 -3.76 -3.00 0.00
C PHE A 114 -3.72 -2.14 1.27
N ILE A 115 -3.03 -0.99 1.26
CA ILE A 115 -2.97 -0.12 2.43
C ILE A 115 -4.38 0.39 2.78
N ALA A 116 -5.14 0.86 1.79
CA ALA A 116 -6.48 1.39 2.01
C ALA A 116 -7.43 0.34 2.59
N LEU A 117 -7.36 -0.89 2.10
CA LEU A 117 -8.16 -2.00 2.58
C LEU A 117 -7.81 -2.34 4.03
N GLU A 118 -6.53 -2.49 4.35
CA GLU A 118 -6.09 -2.89 5.70
C GLU A 118 -6.37 -1.81 6.74
N VAL A 119 -6.16 -0.54 6.37
CA VAL A 119 -6.47 0.61 7.22
C VAL A 119 -7.98 0.75 7.40
N ALA A 120 -8.78 0.54 6.36
CA ALA A 120 -10.24 0.60 6.46
C ALA A 120 -10.78 -0.49 7.39
N LEU A 121 -10.30 -1.72 7.20
CA LEU A 121 -10.72 -2.86 8.01
C LEU A 121 -10.34 -2.67 9.48
N SER A 122 -9.09 -2.27 9.74
CA SER A 122 -8.56 -2.11 11.09
C SER A 122 -9.08 -0.85 11.79
N GLY A 123 -9.25 0.25 11.05
CA GLY A 123 -9.73 1.54 11.56
C GLY A 123 -11.26 1.64 11.68
N GLY A 124 -11.99 0.65 11.17
CA GLY A 124 -13.47 0.65 11.19
C GLY A 124 -14.07 1.70 10.25
N ALA A 125 -13.49 1.87 9.07
CA ALA A 125 -14.06 2.74 8.04
C ALA A 125 -15.35 2.14 7.48
N GLU A 126 -16.32 3.00 7.19
CA GLU A 126 -17.63 2.56 6.68
C GLU A 126 -17.57 2.20 5.19
N ALA A 127 -16.69 2.87 4.45
CA ALA A 127 -16.45 2.57 3.05
C ALA A 127 -14.97 2.73 2.72
N VAL A 128 -14.50 1.85 1.84
CA VAL A 128 -13.17 1.92 1.25
C VAL A 128 -13.29 2.02 -0.27
N LEU A 129 -12.50 2.91 -0.86
CA LEU A 129 -12.36 3.06 -2.30
C LEU A 129 -11.00 2.52 -2.71
N ILE A 130 -11.00 1.41 -3.46
CA ILE A 130 -9.80 0.75 -3.95
C ILE A 130 -9.85 0.57 -5.47
N PRO A 131 -8.71 0.67 -6.18
CA PRO A 131 -8.66 0.57 -7.64
C PRO A 131 -9.09 -0.80 -8.17
N GLU A 132 -9.01 -1.85 -7.38
CA GLU A 132 -9.39 -3.22 -7.73
C GLU A 132 -10.91 -3.40 -7.85
N ILE A 133 -11.71 -2.55 -7.20
CA ILE A 133 -13.18 -2.64 -7.19
C ILE A 133 -13.76 -1.38 -7.85
N PRO A 134 -14.38 -1.51 -9.05
CA PRO A 134 -14.96 -0.37 -9.75
C PRO A 134 -16.01 0.34 -8.92
N PHE A 135 -15.85 1.65 -8.75
CA PHE A 135 -16.78 2.47 -8.02
C PHE A 135 -17.81 3.12 -8.95
N SER A 136 -19.10 2.92 -8.66
CA SER A 136 -20.20 3.62 -9.33
C SER A 136 -20.73 4.72 -8.40
N SER A 137 -20.64 5.96 -8.86
CA SER A 137 -21.01 7.18 -8.11
C SER A 137 -22.48 7.23 -7.65
N SER A 138 -23.35 6.37 -8.20
CA SER A 138 -24.76 6.29 -7.78
C SER A 138 -24.98 5.49 -6.49
N LYS A 139 -24.06 4.60 -6.09
CA LYS A 139 -24.26 3.69 -4.94
C LYS A 139 -23.84 4.25 -3.58
N SER A 140 -23.01 5.29 -3.54
CA SER A 140 -22.40 5.77 -2.30
C SER A 140 -23.15 6.87 -1.55
N ALA A 141 -24.23 7.38 -2.14
CA ALA A 141 -25.08 8.40 -1.51
C ALA A 141 -26.19 7.77 -0.67
N THR A 142 -26.48 6.47 -0.86
CA THR A 142 -27.63 5.79 -0.24
C THR A 142 -27.28 5.06 1.06
N THR A 143 -26.02 4.66 1.24
CA THR A 143 -25.56 3.95 2.46
C THR A 143 -25.63 4.82 3.72
N SER A 144 -25.65 6.15 3.58
CA SER A 144 -25.81 7.10 4.68
C SER A 144 -27.13 6.96 5.46
N ASN A 145 -28.07 6.14 4.98
CA ASN A 145 -29.35 5.91 5.66
C ASN A 145 -29.77 4.44 5.87
N LYS A 146 -28.96 3.43 5.48
CA LYS A 146 -29.19 2.01 5.87
C LYS A 146 -27.89 1.19 5.82
N PRO A 147 -27.64 0.31 6.81
CA PRO A 147 -26.58 -0.69 6.72
C PRO A 147 -27.05 -1.81 5.79
N GLU A 148 -26.60 -1.80 4.53
CA GLU A 148 -26.67 -2.97 3.64
C GLU A 148 -25.30 -3.65 3.60
N PHE A 149 -25.01 -4.44 4.63
CA PHE A 149 -24.12 -5.58 4.47
C PHE A 149 -24.97 -6.77 4.03
N ALA A 150 -24.86 -7.13 2.75
CA ALA A 150 -25.32 -8.40 2.24
C ALA A 150 -24.39 -9.52 2.75
N ALA A 151 -24.66 -10.01 3.96
CA ALA A 151 -24.27 -11.33 4.42
C ALA A 151 -25.45 -11.91 5.22
N ASN A 152 -26.16 -12.85 4.59
CA ASN A 152 -27.28 -13.58 5.18
C ASN A 152 -26.87 -14.25 6.50
N ALA A 153 -27.45 -13.82 7.63
CA ALA A 153 -27.53 -14.60 8.86
C ALA A 153 -28.97 -14.53 9.42
N PRO A 154 -29.55 -15.65 9.90
CA PRO A 154 -30.97 -15.73 10.24
C PRO A 154 -31.28 -14.93 11.52
N ARG A 155 -32.39 -14.19 11.49
CA ARG A 155 -32.86 -13.36 12.60
C ARG A 155 -33.48 -14.22 13.71
N SER A 156 -33.00 -14.05 14.95
CA SER A 156 -33.80 -14.32 16.15
C SER A 156 -33.80 -13.09 17.07
N SER A 157 -35.01 -12.73 17.47
CA SER A 157 -35.40 -11.57 18.27
C SER A 157 -34.87 -11.61 19.71
N SER A 158 -34.21 -10.51 20.14
CA SER A 158 -34.30 -9.86 21.47
C SER A 158 -32.96 -9.24 21.89
N LEU A 159 -32.63 -8.01 21.48
CA LEU A 159 -31.56 -7.23 22.10
C LEU A 159 -31.92 -5.73 22.15
N PRO A 160 -31.48 -5.00 23.20
CA PRO A 160 -31.97 -3.67 23.55
C PRO A 160 -31.34 -2.56 22.70
N LYS A 161 -32.03 -1.40 22.68
CA LYS A 161 -31.72 -0.12 22.01
C LYS A 161 -30.28 0.02 21.51
N GLU A 162 -30.13 0.12 20.19
CA GLU A 162 -28.88 0.38 19.48
C GLU A 162 -28.17 1.64 20.01
N PRO A 163 -26.84 1.60 20.22
CA PRO A 163 -26.05 2.81 20.42
C PRO A 163 -25.97 3.60 19.12
N ARG A 164 -25.98 4.93 19.24
CA ARG A 164 -25.90 5.90 18.14
C ARG A 164 -24.74 5.57 17.18
N ALA A 165 -25.00 5.69 15.88
CA ALA A 165 -24.08 5.35 14.79
C ALA A 165 -22.68 5.98 14.97
N PRO A 166 -21.59 5.25 14.70
CA PRO A 166 -20.23 5.77 14.85
C PRO A 166 -19.91 6.80 13.75
N ALA A 167 -18.99 7.71 14.05
CA ALA A 167 -18.52 8.74 13.13
C ALA A 167 -17.91 8.12 11.85
N MET A 168 -18.42 8.54 10.70
CA MET A 168 -18.08 7.93 9.40
C MET A 168 -16.72 8.41 8.88
N SER A 169 -15.85 7.45 8.52
CA SER A 169 -14.67 7.71 7.68
C SER A 169 -14.79 6.94 6.37
N LYS A 170 -14.49 7.61 5.26
CA LYS A 170 -14.30 7.00 3.94
C LYS A 170 -12.81 7.02 3.64
N ILE A 171 -12.21 5.86 3.37
CA ILE A 171 -10.78 5.78 3.05
C ILE A 171 -10.63 5.54 1.55
N SER A 172 -9.77 6.31 0.88
CA SER A 172 -9.52 6.23 -0.56
C SER A 172 -8.04 6.01 -0.86
N SER A 173 -7.72 5.09 -1.77
CA SER A 173 -6.40 4.99 -2.40
C SER A 173 -6.38 5.80 -3.69
N THR A 174 -5.32 6.57 -3.95
CA THR A 174 -5.20 7.37 -5.19
C THR A 174 -3.90 7.10 -5.94
N LYS A 175 -3.99 7.11 -7.29
CA LYS A 175 -2.86 7.07 -8.21
C LYS A 175 -2.12 8.42 -8.23
N HIS A 176 -1.13 8.62 -7.36
CA HIS A 176 -0.16 9.70 -7.59
C HIS A 176 1.09 9.16 -8.27
N ARG A 177 1.29 9.64 -9.51
CA ARG A 177 2.51 9.46 -10.30
C ARG A 177 3.50 10.51 -9.81
N VAL A 178 4.49 10.10 -9.02
CA VAL A 178 5.70 10.89 -8.73
C VAL A 178 6.84 10.35 -9.58
#